data_AF-A0A3D4CZ07-F1
#
_entry.id   AF-A0A3D4CZ07-F1
#
_cell.length_a   1.000
_cell.length_b   1.000
_cell.length_c   1.000
_cell.angle_alpha   90.00
_cell.angle_beta   90.00
_cell.angle_gamma   90.00
#
_symmetry.space_group_name_H-M   'P 1'
#
loop_
_entity.id
_entity.type
_entity.pdbx_description
1 polymer ?
#
loop_
_entity_poly.entity_id
_entity_poly.type
_entity_poly.pdbx_seq_one_letter_code
_entity_poly.pdbx_strand_id
1 'polypeptide(L)'
;MRTDHISEGSWQVRVDTGGTFTDGWALSPEGQETRCKVLSSSIIRVQVEEVRGGGQYQLAGEQDFADNFLKGFQLAGGGVVAHWDRRARLLAVHGGDDFSKGDALEMFTGEAPPILALRILTSTPLGVPFPNVGLRVATTRATNALLERRGSKGVLITTAGFEDLLRIGDQRRPHLFDLKQDLKGPVFESCVGISGRIDASGRVIEPLSETERKNL
;
A
#
# COMPACT_ATOMS: atom_id res chain seq x y z
N MET A 1 -0.57 -7.74 26.27
CA MET A 1 -0.26 -8.61 25.12
C MET A 1 -1.54 -9.36 24.79
N ARG A 2 -2.36 -8.84 23.85
CA ARG A 2 -3.65 -9.48 23.50
C ARG A 2 -3.33 -10.72 22.66
N THR A 3 -3.76 -11.88 23.14
CA THR A 3 -3.80 -13.12 22.36
C THR A 3 -4.74 -12.90 21.18
N ASP A 4 -4.18 -12.86 19.98
CA ASP A 4 -4.96 -12.75 18.74
C ASP A 4 -5.87 -13.98 18.62
N HIS A 5 -7.16 -13.74 18.36
CA HIS A 5 -8.11 -14.77 17.97
C HIS A 5 -7.74 -15.29 16.56
N ILE A 6 -6.69 -16.10 16.47
CA ILE A 6 -6.40 -16.89 15.28
C ILE A 6 -7.32 -18.10 15.37
N SER A 7 -8.35 -18.14 14.54
CA SER A 7 -9.21 -19.32 14.42
C SER A 7 -8.35 -20.51 13.96
N GLU A 8 -8.51 -21.66 14.62
CA GLU A 8 -7.96 -22.93 14.13
C GLU A 8 -8.36 -23.14 12.66
N GLY A 9 -7.41 -23.54 11.83
CA GLY A 9 -7.64 -23.76 10.39
C GLY A 9 -7.60 -22.51 9.50
N SER A 10 -7.09 -21.36 9.98
CA SER A 10 -6.89 -20.16 9.15
C SER A 10 -5.45 -19.96 8.70
N TRP A 11 -5.30 -19.31 7.54
CA TRP A 11 -3.99 -18.84 7.07
C TRP A 11 -3.48 -17.73 7.97
N GLN A 12 -2.19 -17.74 8.30
CA GLN A 12 -1.52 -16.61 8.95
C GLN A 12 -0.64 -15.90 7.94
N VAL A 13 -0.95 -14.65 7.61
CA VAL A 13 -0.22 -13.89 6.59
C VAL A 13 0.33 -12.61 7.18
N ARG A 14 1.61 -12.34 6.91
CA ARG A 14 2.30 -11.12 7.28
C ARG A 14 2.89 -10.50 6.02
N VAL A 15 2.60 -9.22 5.82
CA VAL A 15 3.10 -8.47 4.67
C VAL A 15 3.76 -7.19 5.15
N ASP A 16 4.95 -6.89 4.64
CA ASP A 16 5.65 -5.64 4.86
C ASP A 16 5.91 -4.94 3.52
N THR A 17 5.30 -3.76 3.33
CA THR A 17 5.48 -2.94 2.13
C THR A 17 6.35 -1.73 2.44
N GLY A 18 7.59 -1.73 1.94
CA GLY A 18 8.54 -0.65 2.15
C GLY A 18 9.57 -0.53 1.02
N GLY A 19 9.82 0.71 0.59
CA GLY A 19 10.74 0.98 -0.52
C GLY A 19 10.29 0.28 -1.81
N THR A 20 11.22 -0.35 -2.51
CA THR A 20 11.00 -0.95 -3.83
C THR A 20 10.18 -2.25 -3.78
N PHE A 21 10.14 -2.94 -2.64
CA PHE A 21 9.57 -4.27 -2.52
C PHE A 21 8.50 -4.38 -1.44
N THR A 22 7.68 -5.41 -1.60
CA THR A 22 6.77 -5.92 -0.60
C THR A 22 7.15 -7.36 -0.28
N ASP A 23 7.48 -7.60 0.98
CA ASP A 23 7.85 -8.90 1.51
C ASP A 23 6.64 -9.57 2.13
N GLY A 24 6.44 -10.84 1.79
CA GLY A 24 5.30 -11.63 2.23
C GLY A 24 5.74 -12.93 2.86
N TRP A 25 5.09 -13.28 3.96
CA TRP A 25 5.25 -14.55 4.65
C TRP A 25 3.87 -15.12 4.98
N ALA A 26 3.68 -16.42 4.79
CA ALA A 26 2.46 -17.12 5.11
C ALA A 26 2.71 -18.47 5.77
N LEU A 27 1.81 -18.85 6.67
CA LEU A 27 1.65 -20.20 7.19
C LEU A 27 0.25 -20.70 6.83
N SER A 28 0.17 -21.81 6.11
CA SER A 28 -1.10 -22.45 5.73
C SER A 28 -1.75 -23.14 6.95
N PRO A 29 -3.06 -23.45 6.89
CA PRO A 29 -3.74 -24.26 7.90
C PRO A 29 -3.10 -25.63 8.14
N GLU A 30 -2.45 -26.19 7.12
CA GLU A 30 -1.73 -27.46 7.15
C GLU A 30 -0.30 -27.33 7.70
N GLY A 31 0.12 -26.12 8.08
CA GLY A 31 1.45 -25.85 8.63
C GLY A 31 2.53 -25.64 7.57
N GLN A 32 2.18 -25.44 6.30
CA GLN A 32 3.15 -25.15 5.26
C GLN A 32 3.55 -23.68 5.25
N GLU A 33 4.85 -23.41 5.27
CA GLU A 33 5.38 -22.05 5.19
C GLU A 33 5.69 -21.65 3.74
N THR A 34 5.22 -20.47 3.33
CA THR A 34 5.48 -19.89 2.00
C THR A 34 5.94 -18.44 2.15
N ARG A 35 6.84 -18.01 1.27
CA ARG A 35 7.33 -16.63 1.22
C ARG A 35 7.26 -16.10 -0.20
N CYS A 36 7.02 -14.81 -0.34
CA CYS A 36 7.10 -14.13 -1.62
C CYS A 36 7.75 -12.76 -1.47
N LYS A 37 8.34 -12.28 -2.55
CA LYS A 37 8.77 -10.89 -2.70
C LYS A 37 8.16 -10.36 -3.98
N VAL A 38 7.43 -9.26 -3.90
CA VAL A 38 6.85 -8.58 -5.06
C VAL A 38 7.33 -7.15 -5.13
N LEU A 39 7.22 -6.52 -6.30
CA LEU A 39 7.49 -5.09 -6.44
C LEU A 39 6.40 -4.28 -5.71
N SER A 40 6.78 -3.17 -5.08
CA SER A 40 5.83 -2.19 -4.52
C SER A 40 4.97 -1.48 -5.58
N SER A 41 5.27 -1.68 -6.87
CA SER A 41 4.41 -1.28 -7.99
C SER A 41 3.30 -2.30 -8.28
N SER A 42 3.29 -3.47 -7.64
CA SER A 42 2.35 -4.56 -7.92
C SER A 42 2.45 -5.11 -9.36
N ILE A 43 3.65 -5.02 -9.96
CA ILE A 43 3.95 -5.54 -11.29
C ILE A 43 4.76 -6.84 -11.15
N ILE A 44 4.39 -7.87 -11.89
CA ILE A 44 5.18 -9.08 -12.11
C ILE A 44 5.93 -8.92 -13.43
N ARG A 45 7.25 -9.05 -13.41
CA ARG A 45 8.12 -8.95 -14.59
C ARG A 45 8.68 -10.31 -14.93
N VAL A 46 8.46 -10.74 -16.17
CA VAL A 46 9.00 -11.99 -16.73
C VAL A 46 9.57 -11.69 -18.11
N GLN A 47 10.48 -12.53 -18.60
CA GLN A 47 11.05 -12.36 -19.94
C GLN A 47 10.46 -13.40 -20.89
N VAL A 48 10.23 -13.02 -22.13
CA VAL A 48 9.86 -13.96 -23.20
C VAL A 48 11.09 -14.74 -23.64
N GLU A 49 11.09 -16.05 -23.44
CA GLU A 49 12.14 -16.97 -23.90
C GLU A 49 11.93 -17.35 -25.37
N GLU A 50 10.69 -17.64 -25.74
CA GLU A 50 10.32 -18.05 -27.08
C GLU A 50 8.88 -17.65 -27.42
N VAL A 51 8.67 -17.19 -28.65
CA VAL A 51 7.34 -16.87 -29.19
C VAL A 51 6.80 -18.12 -29.89
N ARG A 52 5.67 -18.66 -29.42
CA ARG A 52 4.99 -19.83 -30.03
C ARG A 52 4.01 -19.44 -31.14
N GLY A 53 3.72 -18.14 -31.25
CA GLY A 53 2.76 -17.57 -32.21
C GLY A 53 1.33 -17.53 -31.64
N GLY A 54 0.47 -16.72 -32.26
CA GLY A 54 -0.95 -16.62 -31.87
C GLY A 54 -1.18 -16.11 -30.44
N GLY A 55 -0.37 -15.16 -29.98
CA GLY A 55 -0.46 -14.62 -28.61
C GLY A 55 0.06 -15.56 -27.52
N GLN A 56 0.83 -16.60 -27.88
CA GLN A 56 1.41 -17.54 -26.94
C GLN A 56 2.93 -17.34 -26.79
N TYR A 57 3.36 -17.26 -25.53
CA TYR A 57 4.72 -16.92 -25.16
C TYR A 57 5.24 -17.92 -24.13
N GLN A 58 6.39 -18.52 -24.39
CA GLN A 58 7.11 -19.28 -23.38
C GLN A 58 7.95 -18.32 -22.53
N LEU A 59 7.78 -18.37 -21.22
CA LEU A 59 8.44 -17.47 -20.28
C LEU A 59 9.77 -18.04 -19.80
N ALA A 60 10.78 -17.19 -19.68
CA ALA A 60 12.09 -17.53 -19.12
C ALA A 60 12.04 -17.76 -17.60
N GLY A 61 12.94 -18.62 -17.13
CA GLY A 61 13.08 -18.96 -15.71
C GLY A 61 11.97 -19.87 -15.17
N GLU A 62 12.10 -20.25 -13.91
CA GLU A 62 11.06 -20.99 -13.20
C GLU A 62 10.06 -20.01 -12.59
N GLN A 63 8.79 -20.15 -12.98
CA GLN A 63 7.68 -19.38 -12.42
C GLN A 63 6.86 -20.33 -11.55
N ASP A 64 6.95 -20.17 -10.23
CA ASP A 64 6.26 -21.03 -9.26
C ASP A 64 4.81 -20.58 -9.01
N PHE A 65 4.10 -20.21 -10.07
CA PHE A 65 2.68 -19.91 -10.01
C PHE A 65 1.86 -21.15 -10.34
N ALA A 66 0.83 -21.43 -9.55
CA ALA A 66 -0.13 -22.49 -9.85
C ALA A 66 -0.77 -22.29 -11.24
N ASP A 67 -1.21 -23.38 -11.86
CA ASP A 67 -1.88 -23.31 -13.16
C ASP A 67 -3.08 -22.35 -13.10
N ASN A 68 -3.24 -21.55 -14.16
CA ASN A 68 -4.26 -20.49 -14.25
C ASN A 68 -4.18 -19.37 -13.19
N PHE A 69 -3.20 -19.35 -12.29
CA PHE A 69 -3.06 -18.25 -11.31
C PHE A 69 -2.98 -16.87 -11.98
N LEU A 70 -2.20 -16.78 -13.07
CA LEU A 70 -2.01 -15.54 -13.83
C LEU A 70 -3.21 -15.16 -14.70
N LYS A 71 -4.25 -15.99 -14.80
CA LYS A 71 -5.41 -15.70 -15.63
C LYS A 71 -6.10 -14.41 -15.19
N GLY A 72 -6.40 -13.54 -16.15
CA GLY A 72 -7.02 -12.24 -15.92
C GLY A 72 -6.04 -11.09 -15.62
N PHE A 73 -4.74 -11.38 -15.48
CA PHE A 73 -3.73 -10.32 -15.33
C PHE A 73 -3.64 -9.50 -16.62
N GLN A 74 -3.53 -8.18 -16.49
CA GLN A 74 -3.35 -7.26 -17.60
C GLN A 74 -1.87 -7.11 -17.93
N LEU A 75 -1.56 -6.83 -19.19
CA LEU A 75 -0.19 -6.59 -19.64
C LEU A 75 0.07 -5.11 -19.95
N ALA A 76 1.30 -4.67 -19.73
CA ALA A 76 1.80 -3.44 -20.35
C ALA A 76 1.84 -3.63 -21.87
N GLY A 77 1.23 -2.72 -22.65
CA GLY A 77 0.94 -2.93 -24.08
C GLY A 77 -0.49 -3.41 -24.36
N GLY A 78 -1.31 -3.55 -23.32
CA GLY A 78 -2.69 -4.01 -23.44
C GLY A 78 -2.80 -5.53 -23.53
N GLY A 79 -4.04 -6.02 -23.60
CA GLY A 79 -4.32 -7.46 -23.55
C GLY A 79 -4.45 -8.02 -22.14
N VAL A 80 -4.86 -9.28 -22.08
CA VAL A 80 -5.13 -9.98 -20.82
C VAL A 80 -4.64 -11.42 -20.93
N VAL A 81 -4.04 -11.93 -19.84
CA VAL A 81 -3.65 -13.33 -19.74
C VAL A 81 -4.91 -14.20 -19.77
N ALA A 82 -5.07 -14.97 -20.83
CA ALA A 82 -6.15 -15.93 -21.00
C ALA A 82 -5.88 -17.24 -20.27
N HIS A 83 -4.61 -17.69 -20.28
CA HIS A 83 -4.20 -18.95 -19.68
C HIS A 83 -2.72 -18.95 -19.28
N TRP A 84 -2.39 -19.73 -18.26
CA TRP A 84 -1.04 -20.01 -17.79
C TRP A 84 -0.89 -21.50 -17.50
N ASP A 85 0.08 -22.12 -18.16
CA ASP A 85 0.53 -23.49 -17.92
C ASP A 85 1.92 -23.46 -17.25
N ARG A 86 1.96 -23.84 -15.98
CA ARG A 86 3.18 -23.85 -15.16
C ARG A 86 4.24 -24.78 -15.71
N ARG A 87 3.85 -25.97 -16.18
CA ARG A 87 4.78 -27.03 -16.60
C ARG A 87 5.42 -26.69 -17.94
N ALA A 88 4.63 -26.18 -18.88
CA ALA A 88 5.12 -25.74 -20.19
C ALA A 88 5.79 -24.36 -20.13
N ARG A 89 5.61 -23.62 -19.04
CA ARG A 89 5.93 -22.19 -18.89
C ARG A 89 5.26 -21.35 -19.98
N LEU A 90 4.04 -21.73 -20.36
CA LEU A 90 3.35 -21.16 -21.50
C LEU A 90 2.28 -20.18 -21.03
N LEU A 91 2.42 -18.93 -21.46
CA LEU A 91 1.45 -17.87 -21.24
C LEU A 91 0.68 -17.62 -22.54
N ALA A 92 -0.65 -17.67 -22.48
CA ALA A 92 -1.50 -17.26 -23.58
C ALA A 92 -2.16 -15.92 -23.26
N VAL A 93 -2.04 -14.96 -24.17
CA VAL A 93 -2.55 -13.60 -24.04
C VAL A 93 -3.60 -13.35 -25.11
N HIS A 94 -4.67 -12.67 -24.74
CA HIS A 94 -5.72 -12.24 -25.66
C HIS A 94 -5.70 -10.71 -25.83
N GLY A 95 -5.49 -10.27 -27.08
CA GLY A 95 -5.36 -8.85 -27.44
C GLY A 95 -4.03 -8.23 -26.99
N GLY A 96 -3.88 -6.93 -27.22
CA GLY A 96 -2.66 -6.18 -26.90
C GLY A 96 -1.60 -6.25 -27.99
N ASP A 97 -0.43 -5.69 -27.68
CA ASP A 97 0.75 -5.72 -28.54
C ASP A 97 1.39 -7.13 -28.57
N ASP A 98 2.03 -7.46 -29.70
CA ASP A 98 2.83 -8.68 -29.82
C ASP A 98 4.19 -8.50 -29.15
N PHE A 99 4.68 -9.56 -28.49
CA PHE A 99 6.00 -9.59 -27.85
C PHE A 99 7.01 -10.39 -28.69
N SER A 100 8.26 -9.95 -28.66
CA SER A 100 9.41 -10.63 -29.26
C SER A 100 10.21 -11.40 -28.22
N LYS A 101 11.02 -12.36 -28.69
CA LYS A 101 11.99 -13.05 -27.83
C LYS A 101 12.93 -12.03 -27.18
N GLY A 102 13.10 -12.14 -25.87
CA GLY A 102 13.93 -11.25 -25.06
C GLY A 102 13.18 -10.08 -24.45
N ASP A 103 11.95 -9.80 -24.88
CA ASP A 103 11.15 -8.71 -24.34
C ASP A 103 10.77 -8.97 -22.88
N ALA A 104 10.70 -7.88 -22.11
CA ALA A 104 10.16 -7.90 -20.76
C ALA A 104 8.64 -7.77 -20.82
N LEU A 105 7.96 -8.76 -20.27
CA LEU A 105 6.52 -8.81 -20.12
C LEU A 105 6.16 -8.38 -18.70
N GLU A 106 5.44 -7.27 -18.58
CA GLU A 106 4.96 -6.72 -17.32
C GLU A 106 3.49 -7.04 -17.13
N MET A 107 3.14 -7.76 -16.06
CA MET A 107 1.77 -8.14 -15.72
C MET A 107 1.31 -7.49 -14.43
N PHE A 108 0.04 -7.09 -14.34
CA PHE A 108 -0.53 -6.47 -13.15
C PHE A 108 -2.03 -6.76 -12.99
N THR A 109 -2.54 -6.67 -11.75
CA THR A 109 -3.96 -6.86 -11.43
C THR A 109 -4.69 -5.55 -11.09
N GLY A 110 -3.96 -4.44 -10.96
CA GLY A 110 -4.48 -3.18 -10.42
C GLY A 110 -4.68 -3.18 -8.91
N GLU A 111 -4.41 -4.29 -8.23
CA GLU A 111 -4.51 -4.38 -6.78
C GLU A 111 -3.25 -3.84 -6.08
N ALA A 112 -3.41 -3.36 -4.85
CA ALA A 112 -2.28 -2.90 -4.05
C ALA A 112 -1.27 -4.05 -3.79
N PRO A 113 0.04 -3.75 -3.62
CA PRO A 113 1.07 -4.78 -3.44
C PRO A 113 0.79 -5.80 -2.34
N PRO A 114 0.21 -5.42 -1.17
CA PRO A 114 -0.14 -6.41 -0.15
C PRO A 114 -1.19 -7.43 -0.58
N ILE A 115 -2.09 -7.03 -1.48
CA ILE A 115 -3.13 -7.91 -2.01
C ILE A 115 -2.53 -8.87 -3.04
N LEU A 116 -1.64 -8.38 -3.91
CA LEU A 116 -0.90 -9.26 -4.83
C LEU A 116 -0.05 -10.29 -4.08
N ALA A 117 0.68 -9.85 -3.04
CA ALA A 117 1.43 -10.75 -2.16
C ALA A 117 0.52 -11.81 -1.52
N LEU A 118 -0.65 -11.41 -1.00
CA LEU A 118 -1.62 -12.33 -0.43
C LEU A 118 -2.13 -13.36 -1.46
N ARG A 119 -2.42 -12.94 -2.70
CA ARG A 119 -2.80 -13.86 -3.80
C ARG A 119 -1.72 -14.90 -4.05
N ILE A 120 -0.46 -14.47 -4.18
CA ILE A 120 0.67 -15.37 -4.43
C ILE A 120 0.84 -16.35 -3.26
N LEU A 121 0.88 -15.86 -2.02
CA LEU A 121 1.10 -16.67 -0.83
C LEU A 121 0.02 -17.75 -0.63
N THR A 122 -1.23 -17.42 -0.98
CA THR A 122 -2.38 -18.34 -0.84
C THR A 122 -2.71 -19.08 -2.13
N SER A 123 -1.95 -18.85 -3.21
CA SER A 123 -2.27 -19.31 -4.57
C SER A 123 -3.71 -19.00 -5.01
N THR A 124 -4.28 -17.89 -4.55
CA THR A 124 -5.67 -17.49 -4.86
C THR A 124 -5.73 -16.72 -6.18
N PRO A 125 -6.39 -17.23 -7.24
CA PRO A 125 -6.47 -16.56 -8.54
C PRO A 125 -7.21 -15.22 -8.46
N LEU A 126 -6.98 -14.35 -9.45
CA LEU A 126 -7.66 -13.05 -9.53
C LEU A 126 -9.18 -13.21 -9.58
N GLY A 127 -9.90 -12.37 -8.84
CA GLY A 127 -11.37 -12.40 -8.76
C GLY A 127 -11.94 -13.51 -7.87
N VAL A 128 -11.12 -14.44 -7.38
CA VAL A 128 -11.52 -15.45 -6.40
C VAL A 128 -11.43 -14.84 -4.99
N PRO A 129 -12.46 -15.02 -4.13
CA PRO A 129 -12.40 -14.63 -2.72
C PRO A 129 -11.26 -15.35 -1.98
N PHE A 130 -10.59 -14.64 -1.08
CA PHE A 130 -9.53 -15.23 -0.26
C PHE A 130 -10.10 -16.28 0.71
N PRO A 131 -9.29 -17.30 1.08
CA PRO A 131 -9.62 -18.17 2.21
C PRO A 131 -9.67 -17.38 3.52
N ASN A 132 -10.05 -18.03 4.61
CA ASN A 132 -9.98 -17.40 5.93
C ASN A 132 -8.52 -17.09 6.29
N VAL A 133 -8.19 -15.80 6.45
CA VAL A 133 -6.83 -15.30 6.62
C VAL A 133 -6.77 -14.32 7.79
N GLY A 134 -5.90 -14.59 8.75
CA GLY A 134 -5.39 -13.59 9.67
C GLY A 134 -4.27 -12.78 9.01
N LEU A 135 -4.59 -11.58 8.52
CA LEU A 135 -3.65 -10.71 7.80
C LEU A 135 -3.08 -9.63 8.72
N ARG A 136 -1.75 -9.50 8.76
CA ARG A 136 -1.04 -8.34 9.33
C ARG A 136 -0.27 -7.62 8.24
N VAL A 137 -0.49 -6.32 8.13
CA VAL A 137 0.21 -5.47 7.15
C VAL A 137 1.02 -4.41 7.89
N ALA A 138 2.31 -4.34 7.58
CA ALA A 138 3.19 -3.24 7.90
C ALA A 138 3.47 -2.43 6.63
N THR A 139 3.53 -1.10 6.75
CA THR A 139 3.89 -0.26 5.60
C THR A 139 4.53 1.05 6.01
N THR A 140 5.46 1.53 5.20
CA THR A 140 6.10 2.85 5.36
C THR A 140 5.40 3.95 4.58
N ARG A 141 4.29 3.67 3.87
CA ARG A 141 3.58 4.67 3.03
C ARG A 141 3.20 5.93 3.80
N ALA A 142 2.63 5.79 4.99
CA ALA A 142 2.22 6.93 5.81
C ALA A 142 3.43 7.75 6.30
N THR A 143 4.49 7.08 6.74
CA THR A 143 5.71 7.73 7.20
C THR A 143 6.41 8.47 6.06
N ASN A 144 6.52 7.86 4.87
CA ASN A 144 7.10 8.52 3.70
C ASN A 144 6.27 9.73 3.27
N ALA A 145 4.93 9.58 3.19
CA ALA A 145 4.03 10.68 2.92
C ALA A 145 4.24 11.84 3.91
N LEU A 146 4.43 11.56 5.20
CA LEU A 146 4.73 12.57 6.22
C LEU A 146 6.11 13.23 6.00
N LEU A 147 7.16 12.44 5.82
CA LEU A 147 8.54 12.91 5.64
C LEU A 147 8.71 13.76 4.38
N GLU A 148 8.03 13.38 3.30
CA GLU A 148 8.07 14.03 1.99
C GLU A 148 6.98 15.12 1.86
N ARG A 149 6.18 15.36 2.91
CA ARG A 149 5.04 16.28 2.92
C ARG A 149 4.04 16.04 1.78
N ARG A 150 3.86 14.78 1.39
CA ARG A 150 2.90 14.32 0.38
C ARG A 150 1.62 13.83 1.05
N GLY A 151 0.88 14.77 1.65
CA GLY A 151 -0.44 14.54 2.23
C GLY A 151 -1.52 15.37 1.56
N SER A 152 -2.77 15.15 1.95
CA SER A 152 -3.85 16.08 1.61
C SER A 152 -3.64 17.42 2.31
N LYS A 153 -3.99 18.51 1.62
CA LYS A 153 -4.05 19.85 2.22
C LYS A 153 -5.07 19.85 3.36
N GLY A 154 -4.61 20.17 4.56
CA GLY A 154 -5.44 20.18 5.77
C GLY A 154 -5.51 21.57 6.39
N VAL A 155 -6.63 21.86 7.05
CA VAL A 155 -6.84 23.06 7.87
C VAL A 155 -6.85 22.64 9.33
N LEU A 156 -6.10 23.34 10.17
CA LEU A 156 -6.19 23.20 11.62
C LEU A 156 -7.26 24.16 12.15
N ILE A 157 -8.17 23.65 12.97
CA ILE A 157 -9.13 24.48 13.70
C ILE A 157 -8.68 24.55 15.16
N THR A 158 -8.53 25.75 15.70
CA THR A 158 -8.14 25.99 17.09
C THR A 158 -9.15 26.89 17.80
N THR A 159 -9.00 27.06 19.11
CA THR A 159 -9.61 28.23 19.77
C THR A 159 -9.03 29.51 19.18
N ALA A 160 -9.86 30.53 18.98
CA ALA A 160 -9.42 31.86 18.57
C ALA A 160 -8.32 32.40 19.50
N GLY A 161 -7.25 32.94 18.91
CA GLY A 161 -6.05 33.38 19.61
C GLY A 161 -5.00 32.29 19.89
N PHE A 162 -5.22 31.05 19.44
CA PHE A 162 -4.28 29.92 19.57
C PHE A 162 -3.79 29.38 18.21
N GLU A 163 -4.02 30.11 17.12
CA GLU A 163 -3.74 29.67 15.75
C GLU A 163 -2.25 29.41 15.51
N ASP A 164 -1.39 30.15 16.23
CA ASP A 164 0.06 30.04 16.12
C ASP A 164 0.67 28.95 17.02
N LEU A 165 -0.11 28.23 17.83
CA LEU A 165 0.40 27.32 18.85
C LEU A 165 1.35 26.25 18.28
N LEU A 166 0.97 25.58 17.19
CA LEU A 166 1.82 24.55 16.56
C LEU A 166 2.97 25.13 15.72
N ARG A 167 2.93 26.43 15.40
CA ARG A 167 4.04 27.15 14.75
C ARG A 167 5.09 27.57 15.77
N ILE A 168 4.67 27.98 16.97
CA ILE A 168 5.54 28.30 18.11
C ILE A 168 6.18 27.02 18.67
N GLY A 169 5.40 25.92 18.72
CA GLY A 169 5.86 24.66 19.31
C GLY A 169 6.11 24.79 20.81
N ASP A 170 7.10 24.06 21.31
CA ASP A 170 7.48 24.05 22.73
C ASP A 170 8.75 24.87 23.01
N GLN A 171 9.17 25.69 22.05
CA GLN A 171 10.37 26.54 22.12
C GLN A 171 11.69 25.78 22.38
N ARG A 172 11.71 24.44 22.22
CA ARG A 172 12.97 23.69 22.29
C ARG A 172 13.89 24.12 21.13
N ARG A 173 15.15 24.43 21.46
CA ARG A 173 16.19 24.81 20.49
C ARG A 173 17.19 23.67 20.32
N PRO A 174 17.18 22.94 19.18
CA PRO A 174 18.16 21.89 18.92
C PRO A 174 19.61 22.39 18.99
N HIS A 175 19.84 23.63 18.51
CA HIS A 175 21.14 24.30 18.56
C HIS A 175 21.02 25.60 19.34
N LEU A 176 21.27 25.55 20.65
CA LEU A 176 20.95 26.63 21.60
C LEU A 176 21.50 28.01 21.21
N PHE A 177 22.67 28.05 20.56
CA PHE A 177 23.39 29.29 20.23
C PHE A 177 23.13 29.81 18.81
N ASP A 178 22.43 29.07 17.96
CA ASP A 178 22.14 29.52 16.59
C ASP A 178 21.08 30.63 16.59
N LEU A 179 21.45 31.81 16.08
CA LEU A 179 20.55 32.97 15.98
C LEU A 179 19.31 32.70 15.12
N LYS A 180 19.43 31.84 14.10
CA LYS A 180 18.33 31.42 13.23
C LYS A 180 18.14 29.92 13.35
N GLN A 181 17.06 29.50 14.00
CA GLN A 181 16.66 28.08 14.04
C GLN A 181 15.92 27.73 12.74
N ASP A 182 16.33 26.65 12.08
CA ASP A 182 15.57 26.09 10.96
C ASP A 182 14.52 25.10 11.49
N LEU A 183 13.41 25.64 11.99
CA LEU A 183 12.28 24.84 12.44
C LEU A 183 11.36 24.55 11.24
N LYS A 184 11.17 23.26 10.96
CA LYS A 184 10.19 22.82 9.96
C LYS A 184 8.80 23.26 10.43
N GLY A 185 8.10 24.04 9.59
CA GLY A 185 6.72 24.46 9.87
C GLY A 185 5.75 23.28 9.97
N PRO A 186 4.51 23.52 10.44
CA PRO A 186 3.52 22.46 10.58
C PRO A 186 3.12 21.80 9.26
N VAL A 187 2.34 20.71 9.35
CA VAL A 187 1.87 19.94 8.19
C VAL A 187 0.59 20.50 7.56
N PHE A 188 -0.16 21.36 8.27
CA PHE A 188 -1.36 22.01 7.76
C PHE A 188 -1.01 23.23 6.88
N GLU A 189 -1.92 23.58 5.97
CA GLU A 189 -1.75 24.72 5.05
C GLU A 189 -2.28 26.03 5.65
N SER A 190 -3.36 25.94 6.44
CA SER A 190 -3.94 27.08 7.15
C SER A 190 -4.43 26.69 8.53
N CYS A 191 -4.57 27.69 9.39
CA CYS A 191 -5.14 27.55 10.72
C CYS A 191 -6.25 28.59 10.90
N VAL A 192 -7.39 28.15 11.43
CA VAL A 192 -8.56 29.00 11.68
C VAL A 192 -8.94 28.91 13.16
N GLY A 193 -9.04 30.06 13.82
CA GLY A 193 -9.54 30.15 15.18
C GLY A 193 -11.06 30.26 15.21
N ILE A 194 -11.70 29.52 16.12
CA ILE A 194 -13.12 29.67 16.45
C ILE A 194 -13.26 30.09 17.91
N SER A 195 -14.15 31.02 18.17
CA SER A 195 -14.50 31.49 19.51
C SER A 195 -15.15 30.35 20.32
N GLY A 196 -14.65 30.14 21.54
CA GLY A 196 -15.08 29.05 22.41
C GLY A 196 -13.96 28.59 23.35
N ARG A 197 -14.27 28.40 24.62
CA ARG A 197 -13.27 28.13 25.66
C ARG A 197 -13.79 27.16 26.72
N ILE A 198 -12.94 26.19 27.05
CA ILE A 198 -13.09 25.30 28.20
C ILE A 198 -11.91 25.50 29.14
N ASP A 199 -12.15 25.34 30.45
CA ASP A 199 -11.08 25.30 31.44
C ASP A 199 -10.47 23.90 31.60
N ALA A 200 -9.45 23.79 32.45
CA ALA A 200 -8.76 22.52 32.73
C ALA A 200 -9.64 21.45 33.40
N SER A 201 -10.79 21.84 33.99
CA SER A 201 -11.77 20.91 34.56
C SER A 201 -12.80 20.44 33.53
N GLY A 202 -12.75 20.97 32.30
CA GLY A 202 -13.72 20.69 31.24
C GLY A 202 -14.98 21.58 31.31
N ARG A 203 -15.01 22.58 32.18
CA ARG A 203 -16.14 23.52 32.25
C ARG A 203 -16.04 24.53 31.11
N VAL A 204 -17.17 24.78 30.44
CA VAL A 204 -17.28 25.83 29.41
C VAL A 204 -17.21 27.20 30.07
N ILE A 205 -16.18 27.98 29.70
CA ILE A 205 -16.04 29.40 30.07
C ILE A 205 -16.75 30.27 29.03
N GLU A 206 -16.58 29.92 27.76
CA GLU A 206 -17.18 30.61 26.62
C GLU A 206 -17.75 29.56 25.66
N PRO A 207 -19.05 29.61 25.32
CA PRO A 207 -19.65 28.66 24.41
C PRO A 207 -19.04 28.75 23.01
N LEU A 208 -19.02 27.63 22.30
CA LEU A 208 -18.57 27.59 20.90
C LEU A 208 -19.48 28.46 20.03
N SER A 209 -18.89 29.31 19.18
CA SER A 209 -19.64 30.14 18.23
C SER A 209 -20.26 29.28 17.13
N GLU A 210 -21.58 29.13 17.17
CA GLU A 210 -22.33 28.38 16.15
C GLU A 210 -22.33 29.07 14.78
N THR A 211 -22.17 30.39 14.73
CA THR A 211 -22.06 31.13 13.46
C THR A 211 -20.73 30.86 12.78
N GLU A 212 -19.62 30.96 13.50
CA GLU A 212 -18.27 30.70 12.97
C GLU A 212 -18.13 29.22 12.56
N ARG A 213 -18.66 28.31 13.39
CA ARG A 213 -18.70 26.87 13.09
C ARG A 213 -19.40 26.55 11.76
N LYS A 214 -20.46 27.27 11.41
CA LYS A 214 -21.24 27.06 10.17
C LYS A 214 -20.61 27.67 8.93
N ASN A 215 -19.66 28.60 9.10
CA ASN A 215 -19.01 29.34 8.01
C ASN A 215 -17.63 28.76 7.64
N LEU A 216 -17.26 27.61 8.20
CA LEU A 216 -16.11 26.79 7.80
C LEU A 216 -16.45 25.93 6.58
#